data_AF-A0A930HRZ3-F1
#
_entry.id   AF-A0A930HRZ3-F1
#
_cell.length_a   1.000
_cell.length_b   1.000
_cell.length_c   1.000
_cell.angle_alpha   90.00
_cell.angle_beta   90.00
_cell.angle_gamma   90.00
#
_symmetry.space_group_name_H-M   'P 1'
#
loop_
_entity.id
_entity.type
_entity.pdbx_description
1 polymer ?
#
loop_
_entity_poly.entity_id
_entity_poly.type
_entity_poly.pdbx_seq_one_letter_code
_entity_poly.pdbx_strand_id
1 'polypeptide(L)'
;MHLLPHSLRSLTASSAALLAAAFFLPACSSKTTGSSSSEDLLSFVDPFIGTGEHGHTFPGATRPNAMVQFSPDTHLIGWDASSGYHESDSVIYAFSLTHLSGTGIGDLGDVAILPYSGADTLRPIAQFDKTEEAASPGYYSVLLKNFGIQTELTSTDRVGLLRATYADSTDRKLLLDLGHILQPNWGHKVVGNDFRLVNDSTIVGTYYTKGWAEHHQMSYILRLSTPADSIALYRDGERQRLSAGFAVERDTADLKLHLYLPKGSAPYLVKVGLSAVSPEGAERNMQAELPDWDFEAVRTESRRIWADLLGKIRIETADTAVLKNFYTALYHSHIAPFNYQDVDGSFRGMDKA
;
A
#
# COMPACT_ATOMS: atom_id res chain seq x y z
N MET A 1 -19.03 45.94 -83.59
CA MET A 1 -20.36 45.28 -83.44
C MET A 1 -20.99 45.88 -82.19
N HIS A 2 -22.20 46.45 -82.23
CA HIS A 2 -23.51 45.78 -82.42
C HIS A 2 -23.78 44.77 -81.29
N LEU A 3 -24.89 44.84 -80.51
CA LEU A 3 -26.05 45.76 -80.56
C LEU A 3 -26.67 45.96 -79.15
N LEU A 4 -27.60 46.91 -79.05
CA LEU A 4 -28.56 47.15 -77.95
C LEU A 4 -29.59 45.97 -77.84
N PRO A 5 -30.50 45.86 -76.82
CA PRO A 5 -31.15 46.96 -76.09
C PRO A 5 -31.62 46.74 -74.62
N HIS A 6 -32.29 47.78 -74.08
CA HIS A 6 -33.50 47.82 -73.21
C HIS A 6 -33.92 46.62 -72.31
N SER A 7 -34.54 46.77 -71.13
CA SER A 7 -34.93 47.91 -70.24
C SER A 7 -35.69 47.33 -69.00
N LEU A 8 -36.45 47.99 -68.10
CA LEU A 8 -36.94 49.37 -67.79
C LEU A 8 -37.52 49.35 -66.33
N ARG A 9 -37.73 50.52 -65.69
CA ARG A 9 -38.58 50.78 -64.49
C ARG A 9 -38.08 50.25 -63.11
N SER A 10 -38.46 50.82 -61.95
CA SER A 10 -38.90 52.19 -61.56
C SER A 10 -39.13 52.29 -60.04
N LEU A 11 -39.19 53.52 -59.46
CA LEU A 11 -39.78 53.89 -58.15
C LEU A 11 -38.96 53.45 -56.90
N THR A 12 -38.36 54.36 -56.10
CA THR A 12 -38.91 55.15 -54.94
C THR A 12 -39.49 54.29 -53.80
N ALA A 13 -39.24 54.52 -52.51
CA ALA A 13 -38.36 55.43 -51.73
C ALA A 13 -38.14 54.76 -50.34
N SER A 14 -37.33 55.22 -49.37
CA SER A 14 -37.40 56.47 -48.58
C SER A 14 -36.30 56.49 -47.50
N SER A 15 -36.12 57.64 -46.84
CA SER A 15 -35.15 57.85 -45.75
C SER A 15 -35.45 57.10 -44.44
N ALA A 16 -34.41 56.65 -43.74
CA ALA A 16 -34.33 56.62 -42.27
C ALA A 16 -32.86 56.57 -41.82
N ALA A 17 -32.46 57.43 -40.88
CA ALA A 17 -31.16 57.35 -40.22
C ALA A 17 -31.33 56.73 -38.81
N LEU A 18 -30.51 55.75 -38.45
CA LEU A 18 -30.50 55.18 -37.10
C LEU A 18 -29.39 55.81 -36.25
N LEU A 19 -29.74 56.24 -35.04
CA LEU A 19 -28.78 56.48 -33.97
C LEU A 19 -28.36 55.12 -33.38
N ALA A 20 -27.05 54.86 -33.30
CA ALA A 20 -26.53 53.72 -32.56
C ALA A 20 -26.35 54.08 -31.08
N ALA A 21 -27.25 53.59 -30.22
CA ALA A 21 -27.11 53.72 -28.77
C ALA A 21 -26.20 52.62 -28.20
N ALA A 22 -25.08 53.00 -27.61
CA ALA A 22 -24.12 52.05 -27.04
C ALA A 22 -24.57 51.54 -25.66
N PHE A 23 -25.10 50.32 -25.61
CA PHE A 23 -25.35 49.61 -24.34
C PHE A 23 -24.04 49.02 -23.79
N PHE A 24 -23.45 49.68 -22.79
CA PHE A 24 -22.47 49.05 -21.91
C PHE A 24 -23.19 48.06 -20.97
N LEU A 25 -23.21 46.78 -21.35
CA LEU A 25 -23.55 45.71 -20.40
C LEU A 25 -22.36 45.52 -19.44
N PRO A 26 -22.59 45.47 -18.12
CA PRO A 26 -21.54 45.12 -17.17
C PRO A 26 -21.15 43.66 -17.40
N ALA A 27 -19.90 43.41 -17.75
CA ALA A 27 -19.39 42.04 -17.85
C ALA A 27 -19.45 41.39 -16.47
N CYS A 28 -20.34 40.42 -16.28
CA CYS A 28 -20.35 39.57 -15.11
C CYS A 28 -18.99 38.86 -15.03
N SER A 29 -18.14 39.31 -14.11
CA SER A 29 -16.93 38.58 -13.74
C SER A 29 -17.34 37.28 -13.10
N SER A 30 -17.48 36.23 -13.91
CA SER A 30 -17.59 34.86 -13.43
C SER A 30 -16.38 34.59 -12.54
N LYS A 31 -16.59 34.52 -11.23
CA LYS A 31 -15.59 33.97 -10.33
C LYS A 31 -15.33 32.54 -10.82
N THR A 32 -14.17 32.32 -11.42
CA THR A 32 -13.70 30.96 -11.73
C THR A 32 -13.48 30.27 -10.39
N THR A 33 -14.51 29.59 -9.89
CA THR A 33 -14.34 28.57 -8.87
C THR A 33 -13.42 27.53 -9.48
N GLY A 34 -12.15 27.57 -9.08
CA GLY A 34 -11.18 26.57 -9.51
C GLY A 34 -11.71 25.21 -9.11
N SER A 35 -12.08 24.39 -10.10
CA SER A 35 -12.45 23.00 -9.84
C SER A 35 -11.23 22.35 -9.20
N SER A 36 -11.36 21.96 -7.94
CA SER A 36 -10.28 21.24 -7.25
C SER A 36 -9.92 20.02 -8.09
N SER A 37 -8.63 19.83 -8.34
CA SER A 37 -8.16 18.62 -9.01
C SER A 37 -8.61 17.40 -8.18
N SER A 38 -8.80 16.26 -8.83
CA SER A 38 -9.04 15.00 -8.10
C SER A 38 -7.88 14.66 -7.14
N GLU A 39 -6.68 15.16 -7.44
CA GLU A 39 -5.48 15.05 -6.61
C GLU A 39 -5.49 15.96 -5.37
N ASP A 40 -6.19 17.10 -5.40
CA ASP A 40 -6.37 17.98 -4.24
C ASP A 40 -7.24 17.29 -3.19
N LEU A 41 -8.18 16.44 -3.61
CA LEU A 41 -9.07 15.71 -2.69
C LEU A 41 -8.29 14.75 -1.78
N LEU A 42 -7.10 14.30 -2.22
CA LEU A 42 -6.23 13.43 -1.44
C LEU A 42 -5.62 14.13 -0.22
N SER A 43 -5.55 15.48 -0.18
CA SER A 43 -5.11 16.20 1.02
C SER A 43 -6.14 16.19 2.15
N PHE A 44 -7.35 15.68 1.90
CA PHE A 44 -8.38 15.48 2.91
C PHE A 44 -8.45 14.02 3.41
N VAL A 45 -7.65 13.10 2.87
CA VAL A 45 -7.58 11.73 3.39
C VAL A 45 -6.50 11.65 4.46
N ASP A 46 -6.86 11.14 5.63
CA ASP A 46 -5.94 10.89 6.74
C ASP A 46 -6.08 9.44 7.22
N PRO A 47 -5.18 8.53 6.79
CA PRO A 47 -5.22 7.12 7.17
C PRO A 47 -5.03 6.85 8.68
N PHE A 48 -4.68 7.85 9.50
CA PHE A 48 -4.61 7.68 10.96
C PHE A 48 -5.98 7.78 11.64
N ILE A 49 -7.01 8.35 10.99
CA ILE A 49 -8.35 8.44 11.60
C ILE A 49 -8.94 7.03 11.74
N GLY A 50 -9.23 6.63 12.99
CA GLY A 50 -9.71 5.29 13.34
C GLY A 50 -8.60 4.30 13.71
N THR A 51 -7.34 4.72 13.69
CA THR A 51 -6.21 3.89 14.17
C THR A 51 -6.05 3.93 15.69
N GLY A 52 -6.67 4.89 16.36
CA GLY A 52 -6.82 4.96 17.82
C GLY A 52 -8.23 4.60 18.30
N GLU A 53 -8.40 4.60 19.62
CA GLU A 53 -9.65 4.21 20.29
C GLU A 53 -10.09 2.80 19.85
N HIS A 54 -11.30 2.65 19.30
CA HIS A 54 -11.85 1.35 18.86
C HIS A 54 -12.25 1.37 17.38
N GLY A 55 -11.53 2.13 16.54
CA GLY A 55 -11.78 2.21 15.10
C GLY A 55 -11.16 1.04 14.31
N HIS A 56 -10.03 0.51 14.78
CA HIS A 56 -9.26 -0.59 14.19
C HIS A 56 -9.02 -0.42 12.67
N THR A 57 -8.67 0.78 12.21
CA THR A 57 -8.11 0.99 10.87
C THR A 57 -6.58 0.87 10.92
N PHE A 58 -5.92 0.84 9.76
CA PHE A 58 -4.47 0.80 9.65
C PHE A 58 -3.96 1.94 8.74
N PRO A 59 -2.78 2.54 9.02
CA PRO A 59 -2.25 3.66 8.24
C PRO A 59 -1.46 3.23 6.99
N GLY A 60 -1.27 1.92 6.80
CA GLY A 60 -0.44 1.33 5.74
C GLY A 60 -0.84 1.63 4.30
N ALA A 61 0.10 1.38 3.40
CA ALA A 61 -0.06 1.61 1.97
C ALA A 61 -0.92 0.52 1.30
N THR A 62 -2.08 0.92 0.78
CA THR A 62 -2.94 0.08 -0.06
C THR A 62 -3.58 0.89 -1.20
N ARG A 63 -4.03 0.18 -2.24
CA ARG A 63 -4.87 0.68 -3.32
C ARG A 63 -6.35 0.37 -3.02
N PRO A 64 -7.32 0.99 -3.73
CA PRO A 64 -8.72 0.62 -3.58
C PRO A 64 -8.93 -0.86 -3.83
N ASN A 65 -9.55 -1.54 -2.86
CA ASN A 65 -9.93 -2.95 -2.94
C ASN A 65 -8.75 -3.90 -3.27
N ALA A 66 -7.51 -3.54 -2.93
CA ALA A 66 -6.31 -4.34 -3.23
C ALA A 66 -6.09 -5.50 -2.24
N MET A 67 -5.47 -6.58 -2.72
CA MET A 67 -5.07 -7.76 -1.94
C MET A 67 -3.97 -7.44 -0.92
N VAL A 68 -3.09 -6.48 -1.24
CA VAL A 68 -2.02 -6.01 -0.34
C VAL A 68 -2.48 -4.81 0.48
N GLN A 69 -2.34 -4.93 1.79
CA GLN A 69 -2.46 -3.85 2.77
C GLN A 69 -1.13 -3.75 3.54
N PHE A 70 -0.15 -3.00 3.01
CA PHE A 70 1.21 -3.01 3.56
C PHE A 70 1.36 -2.01 4.70
N SER A 71 1.32 -2.48 5.95
CA SER A 71 1.20 -1.62 7.15
C SER A 71 2.22 -1.98 8.24
N PRO A 72 2.60 -1.02 9.13
CA PRO A 72 3.25 -1.33 10.41
C PRO A 72 2.39 -2.20 11.33
N ASP A 73 3.03 -3.15 11.99
CA ASP A 73 2.48 -3.95 13.08
C ASP A 73 2.99 -3.39 14.44
N THR A 74 2.17 -2.65 15.18
CA THR A 74 2.49 -2.08 16.52
C THR A 74 1.77 -2.77 17.67
N HIS A 75 0.57 -3.28 17.43
CA HIS A 75 -0.32 -3.83 18.45
C HIS A 75 -0.69 -5.27 18.10
N LEU A 76 -0.22 -6.22 18.91
CA LEU A 76 -0.38 -7.65 18.62
C LEU A 76 -1.33 -8.39 19.58
N ILE A 77 -1.68 -7.81 20.74
CA ILE A 77 -2.30 -8.54 21.85
C ILE A 77 -3.61 -7.88 22.29
N GLY A 78 -4.70 -8.63 22.28
CA GLY A 78 -6.01 -8.15 22.73
C GLY A 78 -6.88 -7.57 21.61
N TRP A 79 -8.02 -7.00 21.97
CA TRP A 79 -9.08 -6.65 21.02
C TRP A 79 -8.68 -5.55 20.03
N ASP A 80 -7.98 -4.53 20.53
CA ASP A 80 -7.58 -3.36 19.75
C ASP A 80 -6.48 -3.67 18.72
N ALA A 81 -5.82 -4.84 18.84
CA ALA A 81 -4.89 -5.39 17.84
C ALA A 81 -5.57 -5.92 16.55
N SER A 82 -6.87 -5.70 16.33
CA SER A 82 -7.63 -6.32 15.22
C SER A 82 -7.11 -5.93 13.82
N SER A 83 -6.39 -4.81 13.73
CA SER A 83 -5.79 -4.27 12.50
C SER A 83 -4.26 -4.16 12.57
N GLY A 84 -3.62 -4.76 13.58
CA GLY A 84 -2.17 -4.79 13.76
C GLY A 84 -1.53 -3.48 14.22
N TYR A 85 -2.19 -2.33 14.05
CA TYR A 85 -1.68 -1.02 14.43
C TYR A 85 -2.61 -0.35 15.46
N HIS A 86 -2.03 0.38 16.42
CA HIS A 86 -2.77 1.27 17.32
C HIS A 86 -2.05 2.61 17.54
N GLU A 87 -2.79 3.72 17.52
CA GLU A 87 -2.22 5.08 17.52
C GLU A 87 -1.34 5.37 18.75
N SER A 88 -1.64 4.78 19.92
CA SER A 88 -0.87 5.00 21.16
C SER A 88 0.57 4.48 21.14
N ASP A 89 0.89 3.56 20.24
CA ASP A 89 2.10 2.75 20.33
C ASP A 89 3.32 3.44 19.72
N SER A 90 4.49 3.23 20.32
CA SER A 90 5.79 3.78 19.91
C SER A 90 6.81 2.71 19.48
N VAL A 91 6.34 1.48 19.27
CA VAL A 91 7.15 0.34 18.79
C VAL A 91 6.53 -0.29 17.55
N ILE A 92 7.38 -0.76 16.63
CA ILE A 92 6.98 -1.54 15.46
C ILE A 92 7.66 -2.90 15.56
N TYR A 93 6.86 -3.98 15.49
CA TYR A 93 7.33 -5.35 15.48
C TYR A 93 7.71 -5.83 14.08
N ALA A 94 6.96 -5.41 13.05
CA ALA A 94 7.24 -5.68 11.65
C ALA A 94 6.41 -4.75 10.74
N PHE A 95 6.55 -4.96 9.43
CA PHE A 95 5.61 -4.51 8.41
C PHE A 95 5.08 -5.75 7.66
N SER A 96 3.81 -6.07 7.84
CA SER A 96 3.13 -7.19 7.17
C SER A 96 2.24 -6.72 6.00
N LEU A 97 1.88 -7.63 5.10
CA LEU A 97 1.25 -7.27 3.81
C LEU A 97 -0.27 -7.46 3.75
N THR A 98 -0.90 -7.95 4.80
CA THR A 98 -2.34 -8.32 4.80
C THR A 98 -3.00 -7.93 6.11
N HIS A 99 -4.07 -7.15 6.06
CA HIS A 99 -4.72 -6.54 7.21
C HIS A 99 -6.24 -6.46 7.07
N LEU A 100 -6.93 -6.51 8.21
CA LEU A 100 -8.36 -6.22 8.31
C LEU A 100 -8.56 -4.79 8.82
N SER A 101 -9.55 -4.07 8.26
CA SER A 101 -9.90 -2.70 8.65
C SER A 101 -11.31 -2.66 9.24
N GLY A 102 -11.44 -2.15 10.46
CA GLY A 102 -12.71 -1.96 11.16
C GLY A 102 -13.33 -3.24 11.74
N THR A 103 -12.56 -4.33 11.89
CA THR A 103 -13.06 -5.60 12.44
C THR A 103 -12.96 -5.65 13.96
N GLY A 104 -13.89 -6.37 14.60
CA GLY A 104 -13.86 -6.65 16.05
C GLY A 104 -13.11 -7.94 16.42
N ILE A 105 -12.44 -8.57 15.44
CA ILE A 105 -11.59 -9.76 15.57
C ILE A 105 -10.46 -9.57 14.54
N GLY A 106 -9.23 -9.87 14.93
CA GLY A 106 -8.06 -9.89 14.07
C GLY A 106 -7.79 -11.28 13.47
N ASP A 107 -7.17 -11.26 12.30
CA ASP A 107 -6.56 -12.38 11.59
C ASP A 107 -5.44 -11.78 10.72
N LEU A 108 -4.82 -12.53 9.82
CA LEU A 108 -3.79 -12.02 8.90
C LEU A 108 -2.53 -11.47 9.64
N GLY A 109 -1.85 -10.49 9.05
CA GLY A 109 -0.45 -10.16 9.37
C GLY A 109 0.57 -11.00 8.60
N ASP A 110 0.21 -11.50 7.42
CA ASP A 110 1.05 -12.40 6.62
C ASP A 110 2.33 -11.71 6.09
N VAL A 111 3.40 -12.51 6.01
CA VAL A 111 4.70 -12.14 5.39
C VAL A 111 5.32 -10.87 5.99
N ALA A 112 5.44 -10.86 7.31
CA ALA A 112 5.97 -9.75 8.09
C ALA A 112 7.49 -9.55 7.86
N ILE A 113 7.91 -8.32 7.52
CA ILE A 113 9.33 -7.96 7.34
C ILE A 113 9.73 -6.72 8.16
N LEU A 114 10.97 -6.68 8.67
CA LEU A 114 11.49 -5.52 9.42
C LEU A 114 12.93 -5.16 8.99
N PRO A 115 13.16 -3.98 8.39
CA PRO A 115 14.50 -3.41 8.25
C PRO A 115 15.11 -3.10 9.62
N TYR A 116 16.33 -3.56 9.89
CA TYR A 116 17.00 -3.29 11.17
C TYR A 116 18.53 -3.14 11.05
N SER A 117 19.14 -2.57 12.08
CA SER A 117 20.59 -2.31 12.19
C SER A 117 21.04 -2.47 13.64
N GLY A 118 22.34 -2.54 13.90
CA GLY A 118 22.92 -2.73 15.22
C GLY A 118 22.98 -4.20 15.65
N ALA A 119 22.88 -4.45 16.95
CA ALA A 119 23.13 -5.77 17.54
C ALA A 119 22.21 -6.87 16.96
N ASP A 120 22.82 -8.02 16.63
CA ASP A 120 22.05 -9.21 16.26
C ASP A 120 21.20 -9.68 17.44
N THR A 121 19.89 -9.63 17.25
CA THR A 121 18.86 -10.12 18.18
C THR A 121 17.91 -11.02 17.41
N LEU A 122 17.32 -12.02 18.07
CA LEU A 122 16.34 -12.93 17.45
C LEU A 122 15.04 -12.21 17.07
N ARG A 123 14.69 -11.14 17.81
CA ARG A 123 13.47 -10.36 17.61
C ARG A 123 13.82 -8.86 17.75
N PRO A 124 14.43 -8.24 16.73
CA PRO A 124 14.55 -6.79 16.68
C PRO A 124 13.16 -6.16 16.77
N ILE A 125 13.05 -5.08 17.55
CA ILE A 125 11.86 -4.25 17.67
C ILE A 125 12.29 -2.82 17.35
N ALA A 126 11.61 -2.19 16.40
CA ALA A 126 11.87 -0.79 16.09
C ALA A 126 11.14 0.14 17.08
N GLN A 127 11.70 1.32 17.29
CA GLN A 127 11.09 2.43 18.02
C GLN A 127 10.88 3.59 17.06
N PHE A 128 9.79 4.34 17.22
CA PHE A 128 9.46 5.51 16.39
C PHE A 128 8.74 6.59 17.19
N ASP A 129 8.74 7.82 16.67
CA ASP A 129 7.90 8.90 17.16
C ASP A 129 6.85 9.24 16.09
N LYS A 130 5.61 9.57 16.50
CA LYS A 130 4.52 9.97 15.59
C LYS A 130 4.81 11.23 14.77
N THR A 131 5.82 12.02 15.16
CA THR A 131 6.28 13.20 14.42
C THR A 131 7.14 12.86 13.20
N GLU A 132 7.70 11.64 13.16
CA GLU A 132 8.52 11.12 12.06
C GLU A 132 7.77 10.02 11.27
N GLU A 133 6.43 9.99 11.42
CA GLU A 133 5.50 9.06 10.76
C GLU A 133 4.56 9.85 9.82
N ALA A 134 4.26 9.31 8.65
CA ALA A 134 3.39 9.94 7.67
C ALA A 134 2.66 8.89 6.81
N ALA A 135 1.35 9.09 6.60
CA ALA A 135 0.51 8.25 5.76
C ALA A 135 -0.29 9.09 4.76
N SER A 136 -0.60 8.50 3.61
CA SER A 136 -1.45 9.07 2.55
C SER A 136 -1.95 7.96 1.63
N PRO A 137 -2.98 8.17 0.78
CA PRO A 137 -3.55 7.11 -0.05
C PRO A 137 -2.50 6.44 -0.97
N GLY A 138 -2.18 5.17 -0.68
CA GLY A 138 -1.16 4.38 -1.39
C GLY A 138 0.29 4.55 -0.92
N TYR A 139 0.55 5.23 0.20
CA TYR A 139 1.90 5.47 0.72
C TYR A 139 1.95 5.64 2.25
N TYR A 140 2.86 4.93 2.90
CA TYR A 140 3.19 5.07 4.33
C TYR A 140 4.71 5.27 4.51
N SER A 141 5.12 5.96 5.58
CA SER A 141 6.53 6.27 5.86
C SER A 141 6.78 6.48 7.35
N VAL A 142 7.88 5.93 7.87
CA VAL A 142 8.29 6.09 9.28
C VAL A 142 9.81 6.00 9.47
N LEU A 143 10.35 6.81 10.38
CA LEU A 143 11.73 6.67 10.85
C LEU A 143 11.83 5.62 11.97
N LEU A 144 12.53 4.52 11.70
CA LEU A 144 12.92 3.53 12.72
C LEU A 144 14.08 4.08 13.54
N LYS A 145 13.75 4.94 14.51
CA LYS A 145 14.64 5.82 15.27
C LYS A 145 15.80 5.12 15.97
N ASN A 146 15.57 3.93 16.52
CA ASN A 146 16.61 3.13 17.19
C ASN A 146 17.56 2.39 16.21
N PHE A 147 17.17 2.23 14.94
CA PHE A 147 18.01 1.64 13.90
C PHE A 147 18.58 2.67 12.92
N GLY A 148 18.07 3.91 12.93
CA GLY A 148 18.45 4.95 11.97
C GLY A 148 18.03 4.61 10.54
N ILE A 149 16.84 4.03 10.34
CA ILE A 149 16.35 3.61 9.02
C ILE A 149 15.07 4.36 8.67
N GLN A 150 15.08 5.17 7.61
CA GLN A 150 13.83 5.64 7.01
C GLN A 150 13.20 4.46 6.26
N THR A 151 11.99 4.07 6.65
CA THR A 151 11.22 3.03 5.94
C THR A 151 10.01 3.66 5.26
N GLU A 152 9.80 3.32 4.00
CA GLU A 152 8.71 3.83 3.17
C GLU A 152 8.04 2.64 2.48
N LEU A 153 6.70 2.63 2.43
CA LEU A 153 5.89 1.57 1.86
C LEU A 153 5.02 2.12 0.74
N THR A 154 4.91 1.37 -0.35
CA THR A 154 3.85 1.54 -1.35
C THR A 154 3.42 0.15 -1.87
N SER A 155 2.33 0.11 -2.64
CA SER A 155 1.73 -1.14 -3.10
C SER A 155 1.03 -1.00 -4.44
N THR A 156 1.00 -2.12 -5.15
CA THR A 156 0.12 -2.38 -6.28
C THR A 156 -1.13 -3.11 -5.77
N ASP A 157 -1.85 -3.83 -6.62
CA ASP A 157 -3.06 -4.55 -6.21
C ASP A 157 -2.69 -5.85 -5.47
N ARG A 158 -1.54 -6.45 -5.81
CA ARG A 158 -1.06 -7.76 -5.29
C ARG A 158 0.42 -7.79 -4.90
N VAL A 159 1.14 -6.68 -5.04
CA VAL A 159 2.59 -6.58 -4.72
C VAL A 159 2.85 -5.41 -3.79
N GLY A 160 3.42 -5.67 -2.62
CA GLY A 160 3.97 -4.64 -1.75
C GLY A 160 5.43 -4.32 -2.10
N LEU A 161 5.81 -3.05 -1.96
CA LEU A 161 7.16 -2.55 -2.19
C LEU A 161 7.61 -1.68 -1.01
N LEU A 162 8.66 -2.12 -0.33
CA LEU A 162 9.30 -1.42 0.77
C LEU A 162 10.62 -0.78 0.29
N ARG A 163 10.88 0.45 0.73
CA ARG A 163 12.15 1.15 0.60
C ARG A 163 12.73 1.45 1.99
N ALA A 164 13.95 1.00 2.24
CA ALA A 164 14.68 1.22 3.48
C ALA A 164 15.99 1.99 3.24
N THR A 165 16.07 3.21 3.75
CA THR A 165 17.27 4.06 3.68
C THR A 165 17.99 4.02 5.02
N TYR A 166 19.13 3.33 5.07
CA TYR A 166 19.91 3.07 6.28
C TYR A 166 20.93 4.19 6.52
N ALA A 167 20.94 4.81 7.70
CA ALA A 167 21.98 5.75 8.11
C ALA A 167 23.33 5.05 8.29
N ASP A 168 23.37 3.87 8.93
CA ASP A 168 24.54 3.00 8.88
C ASP A 168 24.56 2.20 7.57
N SER A 169 25.23 2.77 6.57
CA SER A 169 25.49 2.11 5.29
C SER A 169 26.33 0.82 5.39
N THR A 170 26.91 0.51 6.55
CA THR A 170 27.84 -0.60 6.77
C THR A 170 27.25 -1.76 7.57
N ASP A 171 26.13 -1.56 8.27
CA ASP A 171 25.40 -2.59 9.00
C ASP A 171 23.90 -2.56 8.66
N ARG A 172 23.55 -3.34 7.63
CA ARG A 172 22.22 -3.34 7.01
C ARG A 172 21.62 -4.73 7.09
N LYS A 173 20.48 -4.88 7.74
CA LYS A 173 19.80 -6.17 7.92
C LYS A 173 18.31 -6.07 7.61
N LEU A 174 17.72 -7.20 7.23
CA LEU A 174 16.28 -7.39 7.08
C LEU A 174 15.87 -8.66 7.81
N LEU A 175 14.86 -8.57 8.67
CA LEU A 175 14.13 -9.72 9.18
C LEU A 175 12.99 -10.05 8.22
N LEU A 176 12.79 -11.33 7.92
CA LEU A 176 11.52 -11.91 7.49
C LEU A 176 11.06 -12.84 8.61
N ASP A 177 9.96 -12.48 9.26
CA ASP A 177 9.41 -13.23 10.40
C ASP A 177 8.25 -14.11 9.94
N LEU A 178 8.51 -15.42 9.85
CA LEU A 178 7.55 -16.44 9.50
C LEU A 178 6.88 -17.08 10.74
N GLY A 179 7.05 -16.48 11.93
CA GLY A 179 6.26 -16.71 13.14
C GLY A 179 5.35 -15.54 13.53
N HIS A 180 5.28 -14.48 12.72
CA HIS A 180 4.48 -13.28 12.99
C HIS A 180 3.01 -13.45 12.58
N ILE A 181 2.10 -13.05 13.46
CA ILE A 181 0.66 -13.01 13.23
C ILE A 181 0.00 -11.98 14.14
N LEU A 182 -1.14 -11.42 13.72
CA LEU A 182 -1.98 -10.55 14.56
C LEU A 182 -2.83 -11.39 15.53
N GLN A 183 -3.11 -10.84 16.72
CA GLN A 183 -3.94 -11.46 17.78
C GLN A 183 -3.66 -12.95 18.13
N PRO A 184 -2.40 -13.39 18.32
CA PRO A 184 -2.11 -14.77 18.73
C PRO A 184 -2.75 -15.19 20.07
N ASN A 185 -3.09 -14.24 20.94
CA ASN A 185 -3.77 -14.50 22.20
C ASN A 185 -5.30 -14.73 22.07
N TRP A 186 -5.89 -14.48 20.90
CA TRP A 186 -7.32 -14.74 20.62
C TRP A 186 -7.55 -16.02 19.79
N GLY A 187 -6.49 -16.79 19.54
CA GLY A 187 -6.58 -18.12 18.93
C GLY A 187 -6.03 -18.22 17.51
N HIS A 188 -5.66 -17.08 16.90
CA HIS A 188 -4.91 -17.05 15.65
C HIS A 188 -3.52 -17.70 15.85
N LYS A 189 -3.12 -18.58 14.93
CA LYS A 189 -1.88 -19.38 15.01
C LYS A 189 -1.32 -19.67 13.64
N VAL A 190 -0.01 -19.57 13.49
CA VAL A 190 0.73 -20.26 12.43
C VAL A 190 0.55 -21.77 12.62
N VAL A 191 0.15 -22.47 11.57
CA VAL A 191 -0.04 -23.94 11.55
C VAL A 191 0.84 -24.63 10.50
N GLY A 192 1.69 -23.88 9.81
CA GLY A 192 2.76 -24.39 8.98
C GLY A 192 3.38 -23.30 8.11
N ASN A 193 4.64 -23.51 7.73
CA ASN A 193 5.35 -22.75 6.72
C ASN A 193 5.87 -23.69 5.64
N ASP A 194 5.55 -23.41 4.38
CA ASP A 194 6.37 -23.86 3.25
C ASP A 194 7.29 -22.69 2.88
N PHE A 195 8.62 -22.88 2.80
CA PHE A 195 9.48 -21.88 2.18
C PHE A 195 10.69 -22.50 1.47
N ARG A 196 11.18 -21.84 0.43
CA ARG A 196 12.35 -22.20 -0.36
C ARG A 196 13.21 -20.96 -0.63
N LEU A 197 14.47 -21.02 -0.21
CA LEU A 197 15.49 -20.04 -0.59
C LEU A 197 15.97 -20.36 -2.02
N VAL A 198 15.43 -19.67 -3.02
CA VAL A 198 15.74 -19.92 -4.44
C VAL A 198 17.17 -19.46 -4.75
N ASN A 199 17.54 -18.27 -4.29
CA ASN A 199 18.88 -17.71 -4.35
C ASN A 199 19.03 -16.59 -3.30
N ASP A 200 20.23 -16.01 -3.20
CA ASP A 200 20.58 -14.89 -2.33
C ASP A 200 19.75 -13.59 -2.48
N SER A 201 18.88 -13.49 -3.50
CA SER A 201 17.97 -12.37 -3.72
C SER A 201 16.49 -12.76 -3.80
N THR A 202 16.14 -14.05 -3.68
CA THR A 202 14.78 -14.56 -3.92
C THR A 202 14.39 -15.67 -2.94
N ILE A 203 13.32 -15.43 -2.17
CA ILE A 203 12.66 -16.41 -1.30
C ILE A 203 11.22 -16.58 -1.78
N VAL A 204 10.74 -17.83 -1.85
CA VAL A 204 9.33 -18.14 -2.13
C VAL A 204 8.76 -19.00 -1.01
N GLY A 205 7.45 -18.95 -0.77
CA GLY A 205 6.82 -19.78 0.24
C GLY A 205 5.31 -19.66 0.29
N THR A 206 4.70 -20.39 1.23
CA THR A 206 3.29 -20.29 1.58
C THR A 206 3.14 -20.30 3.10
N TYR A 207 2.50 -19.24 3.60
CA TYR A 207 2.07 -19.10 4.97
C TYR A 207 0.77 -19.89 5.18
N TYR A 208 0.65 -20.62 6.28
CA TYR A 208 -0.60 -21.25 6.68
C TYR A 208 -0.94 -20.89 8.12
N THR A 209 -2.11 -20.29 8.32
CA THR A 209 -2.61 -19.96 9.65
C THR A 209 -4.02 -20.51 9.87
N LYS A 210 -4.40 -20.54 11.15
CA LYS A 210 -5.76 -20.80 11.61
C LYS A 210 -6.10 -19.76 12.66
N GLY A 211 -7.18 -19.01 12.44
CA GLY A 211 -7.67 -17.96 13.34
C GLY A 211 -9.19 -17.85 13.29
N TRP A 212 -9.68 -16.66 12.94
CA TRP A 212 -11.06 -16.45 12.52
C TRP A 212 -11.33 -17.17 11.18
N ALA A 213 -10.35 -17.16 10.29
CA ALA A 213 -10.26 -18.09 9.17
C ALA A 213 -9.67 -19.44 9.64
N GLU A 214 -10.51 -20.48 9.69
CA GLU A 214 -10.13 -21.84 10.15
C GLU A 214 -8.99 -22.49 9.31
N HIS A 215 -8.80 -22.04 8.07
CA HIS A 215 -7.84 -22.60 7.12
C HIS A 215 -7.24 -21.54 6.17
N HIS A 216 -6.65 -20.48 6.71
CA HIS A 216 -6.00 -19.47 5.88
C HIS A 216 -4.78 -20.03 5.13
N GLN A 217 -4.47 -19.46 3.96
CA GLN A 217 -3.15 -19.59 3.34
C GLN A 217 -2.82 -18.32 2.55
N MET A 218 -1.55 -17.95 2.53
CA MET A 218 -1.03 -16.88 1.68
C MET A 218 0.32 -17.28 1.08
N SER A 219 0.34 -17.50 -0.23
CA SER A 219 1.58 -17.75 -0.97
C SER A 219 2.28 -16.44 -1.31
N TYR A 220 3.61 -16.46 -1.32
CA TYR A 220 4.42 -15.27 -1.55
C TYR A 220 5.69 -15.55 -2.33
N ILE A 221 6.17 -14.51 -3.01
CA ILE A 221 7.55 -14.39 -3.48
C ILE A 221 8.13 -13.06 -2.99
N LEU A 222 9.20 -13.13 -2.21
CA LEU A 222 9.98 -12.00 -1.75
C LEU A 222 11.24 -11.90 -2.63
N ARG A 223 11.46 -10.73 -3.24
CA ARG A 223 12.68 -10.40 -3.97
C ARG A 223 13.40 -9.22 -3.33
N LEU A 224 14.72 -9.24 -3.41
CA LEU A 224 15.63 -8.17 -2.98
C LEU A 224 16.18 -7.42 -4.20
N SER A 225 16.38 -6.11 -4.08
CA SER A 225 16.98 -5.29 -5.15
C SER A 225 18.46 -5.60 -5.41
N THR A 226 19.18 -6.06 -4.38
CA THR A 226 20.56 -6.54 -4.45
C THR A 226 20.68 -7.82 -3.62
N PRO A 227 21.37 -8.88 -4.08
CA PRO A 227 21.65 -10.08 -3.29
C PRO A 227 22.14 -9.80 -1.86
N ALA A 228 21.75 -10.64 -0.89
CA ALA A 228 22.22 -10.59 0.48
C ALA A 228 23.59 -11.30 0.64
N ASP A 229 24.50 -10.71 1.43
CA ASP A 229 25.83 -11.29 1.72
C ASP A 229 25.73 -12.63 2.48
N SER A 230 24.69 -12.78 3.31
CA SER A 230 24.30 -14.05 3.91
C SER A 230 22.87 -14.05 4.42
N ILE A 231 22.29 -15.23 4.61
CA ILE A 231 20.98 -15.41 5.22
C ILE A 231 21.13 -16.47 6.33
N ALA A 232 20.62 -16.16 7.53
CA ALA A 232 20.54 -17.08 8.65
C ALA A 232 19.08 -17.35 8.99
N LEU A 233 18.71 -18.62 9.11
CA LEU A 233 17.45 -19.04 9.69
C LEU A 233 17.66 -19.31 11.18
N TYR A 234 16.80 -18.73 12.01
CA TYR A 234 16.55 -19.21 13.35
C TYR A 234 15.28 -20.06 13.31
N ARG A 235 15.35 -21.27 13.86
CA ARG A 235 14.23 -22.22 14.00
C ARG A 235 14.10 -22.59 15.47
N ASP A 236 13.02 -22.18 16.12
CA ASP A 236 12.83 -22.27 17.58
C ASP A 236 14.00 -21.65 18.39
N GLY A 237 14.66 -20.64 17.80
CA GLY A 237 15.85 -19.98 18.34
C GLY A 237 17.20 -20.62 17.96
N GLU A 238 17.23 -21.83 17.38
CA GLU A 238 18.47 -22.44 16.88
C GLU A 238 18.89 -21.83 15.53
N ARG A 239 20.12 -21.31 15.45
CA ARG A 239 20.63 -20.54 14.29
C ARG A 239 21.42 -21.41 13.32
N GLN A 240 21.00 -21.43 12.05
CA GLN A 240 21.74 -22.01 10.93
C GLN A 240 21.93 -21.00 9.78
N ARG A 241 23.08 -21.05 9.09
CA ARG A 241 23.28 -20.27 7.85
C ARG A 241 22.70 -21.05 6.67
N LEU A 242 21.87 -20.39 5.86
CA LEU A 242 21.25 -20.99 4.68
C LEU A 242 22.15 -20.88 3.43
N SER A 243 21.79 -21.67 2.42
CA SER A 243 22.33 -21.61 1.06
C SER A 243 21.20 -21.86 0.05
N ALA A 244 21.41 -21.45 -1.21
CA ALA A 244 20.41 -21.62 -2.27
C ALA A 244 19.99 -23.09 -2.43
N GLY A 245 18.69 -23.33 -2.59
CA GLY A 245 18.09 -24.65 -2.62
C GLY A 245 17.61 -25.18 -1.26
N PHE A 246 17.92 -24.51 -0.14
CA PHE A 246 17.31 -24.85 1.16
C PHE A 246 15.79 -24.65 1.11
N ALA A 247 15.03 -25.62 1.62
CA ALA A 247 13.58 -25.54 1.75
C ALA A 247 13.07 -26.29 2.98
N VAL A 248 11.88 -25.90 3.44
CA VAL A 248 11.05 -26.63 4.41
C VAL A 248 9.60 -26.68 3.93
N GLU A 249 8.88 -27.70 4.35
CA GLU A 249 7.45 -27.90 4.05
C GLU A 249 6.70 -28.16 5.37
N ARG A 250 5.55 -27.48 5.54
CA ARG A 250 4.66 -27.57 6.71
C ARG A 250 5.36 -27.43 8.07
N ASP A 251 6.37 -26.58 8.13
CA ASP A 251 7.17 -26.36 9.33
C ASP A 251 6.41 -25.50 10.35
N THR A 252 6.18 -26.03 11.55
CA THR A 252 5.42 -25.37 12.63
C THR A 252 6.29 -24.69 13.68
N ALA A 253 7.61 -24.65 13.47
CA ALA A 253 8.57 -23.98 14.35
C ALA A 253 8.48 -22.44 14.26
N ASP A 254 9.03 -21.73 15.26
CA ASP A 254 9.26 -20.29 15.18
C ASP A 254 10.38 -20.00 14.16
N LEU A 255 10.00 -19.66 12.94
CA LEU A 255 10.91 -19.44 11.81
C LEU A 255 11.19 -17.95 11.58
N LYS A 256 12.46 -17.54 11.71
CA LYS A 256 12.91 -16.16 11.50
C LYS A 256 14.13 -16.11 10.61
N LEU A 257 14.02 -15.49 9.43
CA LEU A 257 15.12 -15.34 8.49
C LEU A 257 15.75 -13.95 8.66
N HIS A 258 17.02 -13.92 9.06
CA HIS A 258 17.83 -12.72 9.17
C HIS A 258 18.74 -12.63 7.94
N LEU A 259 18.44 -11.67 7.06
CA LEU A 259 19.17 -11.40 5.83
C LEU A 259 20.17 -10.27 6.12
N TYR A 260 21.46 -10.54 5.92
CA TYR A 260 22.56 -9.59 6.07
C TYR A 260 22.85 -8.99 4.70
N LEU A 261 22.65 -7.68 4.57
CA LEU A 261 22.56 -7.00 3.27
C LEU A 261 23.89 -6.31 2.92
N PRO A 262 24.26 -6.22 1.63
CA PRO A 262 25.52 -5.63 1.21
C PRO A 262 25.62 -4.15 1.59
N LYS A 263 26.82 -3.74 1.97
CA LYS A 263 27.13 -2.37 2.38
C LYS A 263 26.89 -1.38 1.25
N GLY A 264 26.30 -0.23 1.56
CA GLY A 264 26.00 0.82 0.58
C GLY A 264 25.04 1.88 1.13
N SER A 265 25.15 3.09 0.59
CA SER A 265 24.32 4.26 0.94
C SER A 265 23.05 4.40 0.09
N ALA A 266 22.92 3.65 -1.01
CA ALA A 266 21.70 3.60 -1.79
C ALA A 266 20.58 2.89 -1.02
N PRO A 267 19.32 3.37 -1.05
CA PRO A 267 18.19 2.71 -0.40
C PRO A 267 18.07 1.23 -0.82
N TYR A 268 17.71 0.37 0.12
CA TYR A 268 17.41 -1.03 -0.16
C TYR A 268 15.93 -1.17 -0.50
N LEU A 269 15.62 -1.83 -1.61
CA LEU A 269 14.24 -2.16 -1.98
C LEU A 269 13.97 -3.65 -1.77
N VAL A 270 12.79 -3.94 -1.22
CA VAL A 270 12.23 -5.30 -1.06
C VAL A 270 10.84 -5.29 -1.67
N LYS A 271 10.55 -6.24 -2.56
CA LYS A 271 9.19 -6.40 -3.10
C LYS A 271 8.66 -7.79 -2.82
N VAL A 272 7.39 -7.86 -2.41
CA VAL A 272 6.71 -9.09 -2.03
C VAL A 272 5.42 -9.17 -2.83
N GLY A 273 5.33 -10.15 -3.73
CA GLY A 273 4.09 -10.51 -4.41
C GLY A 273 3.33 -11.53 -3.59
N LEU A 274 2.00 -11.41 -3.55
CA LEU A 274 1.09 -12.33 -2.86
C LEU A 274 0.23 -13.14 -3.85
N SER A 275 -0.28 -14.29 -3.41
CA SER A 275 -1.33 -15.09 -4.08
C SER A 275 -2.07 -15.95 -3.06
N ALA A 276 -3.39 -16.05 -3.18
CA ALA A 276 -4.19 -17.00 -2.38
C ALA A 276 -3.95 -18.47 -2.79
N VAL A 277 -3.31 -18.72 -3.93
CA VAL A 277 -3.29 -20.00 -4.64
C VAL A 277 -1.92 -20.67 -4.61
N SER A 278 -0.86 -19.98 -5.04
CA SER A 278 0.47 -20.59 -5.24
C SER A 278 1.63 -19.59 -5.28
N PRO A 279 2.86 -19.98 -4.92
CA PRO A 279 4.05 -19.11 -5.07
C PRO A 279 4.30 -18.71 -6.53
N GLU A 280 3.99 -19.61 -7.47
CA GLU A 280 4.04 -19.34 -8.91
C GLU A 280 2.98 -18.31 -9.34
N GLY A 281 1.81 -18.28 -8.68
CA GLY A 281 0.78 -17.25 -8.84
C GLY A 281 1.26 -15.91 -8.32
N ALA A 282 1.87 -15.88 -7.13
CA ALA A 282 2.49 -14.68 -6.56
C ALA A 282 3.60 -14.12 -7.45
N GLU A 283 4.36 -14.99 -8.15
CA GLU A 283 5.34 -14.58 -9.16
C GLU A 283 4.69 -14.01 -10.43
N ARG A 284 3.60 -14.60 -10.95
CA ARG A 284 2.85 -14.01 -12.08
C ARG A 284 2.28 -12.64 -11.73
N ASN A 285 1.73 -12.49 -10.51
CA ASN A 285 1.24 -11.21 -9.98
C ASN A 285 2.37 -10.17 -9.91
N MET A 286 3.54 -10.55 -9.37
CA MET A 286 4.72 -9.66 -9.33
C MET A 286 5.19 -9.26 -10.72
N GLN A 287 5.28 -10.18 -11.67
CA GLN A 287 5.76 -9.89 -13.02
C GLN A 287 4.78 -9.00 -13.82
N ALA A 288 3.47 -9.12 -13.56
CA ALA A 288 2.44 -8.35 -14.25
C ALA A 288 2.27 -6.92 -13.68
N GLU A 289 2.36 -6.75 -12.36
CA GLU A 289 2.07 -5.46 -11.70
C GLU A 289 3.32 -4.65 -11.35
N LEU A 290 4.45 -5.32 -11.07
CA LEU A 290 5.70 -4.68 -10.65
C LEU A 290 6.93 -5.49 -11.14
N PRO A 291 7.20 -5.54 -12.46
CA PRO A 291 8.39 -6.18 -13.00
C PRO A 291 9.68 -5.48 -12.53
N ASP A 292 9.67 -4.14 -12.54
CA ASP A 292 10.79 -3.25 -12.20
C ASP A 292 10.83 -2.88 -10.70
N TRP A 293 11.56 -1.81 -10.36
CA TRP A 293 11.86 -1.37 -8.99
C TRP A 293 11.54 0.10 -8.72
N ASP A 294 10.81 0.78 -9.61
CA ASP A 294 10.52 2.21 -9.47
C ASP A 294 9.43 2.46 -8.40
N PHE A 295 9.89 2.82 -7.21
CA PHE A 295 9.04 3.15 -6.06
C PHE A 295 8.17 4.38 -6.30
N GLU A 296 8.69 5.43 -6.95
CA GLU A 296 7.89 6.64 -7.18
C GLU A 296 6.85 6.41 -8.28
N ALA A 297 7.14 5.59 -9.29
CA ALA A 297 6.13 5.20 -10.28
C ALA A 297 4.95 4.45 -9.65
N VAL A 298 5.20 3.47 -8.77
CA VAL A 298 4.12 2.76 -8.04
C VAL A 298 3.33 3.72 -7.16
N ARG A 299 4.03 4.58 -6.40
CA ARG A 299 3.43 5.59 -5.52
C ARG A 299 2.56 6.59 -6.28
N THR A 300 3.06 7.13 -7.39
CA THR A 300 2.34 8.08 -8.25
C THR A 300 1.13 7.43 -8.91
N GLU A 301 1.23 6.18 -9.36
CA GLU A 301 0.10 5.46 -9.94
C GLU A 301 -0.97 5.13 -8.88
N SER A 302 -0.57 4.68 -7.69
CA SER A 302 -1.49 4.45 -6.56
C SER A 302 -2.18 5.74 -6.11
N ARG A 303 -1.45 6.87 -6.08
CA ARG A 303 -2.01 8.22 -5.87
C ARG A 303 -3.03 8.58 -6.97
N ARG A 304 -2.71 8.34 -8.24
CA ARG A 304 -3.60 8.60 -9.39
C ARG A 304 -4.89 7.77 -9.34
N ILE A 305 -4.78 6.49 -8.95
CA ILE A 305 -5.94 5.58 -8.79
C ILE A 305 -6.86 6.07 -7.67
N TRP A 306 -6.30 6.45 -6.51
CA TRP A 306 -7.08 7.06 -5.43
C TRP A 306 -7.73 8.39 -5.84
N ALA A 307 -7.02 9.24 -6.58
CA ALA A 307 -7.55 10.51 -7.08
C ALA A 307 -8.77 10.29 -8.01
N ASP A 308 -8.67 9.38 -8.99
CA ASP A 308 -9.79 9.01 -9.86
C ASP A 308 -11.00 8.51 -9.06
N LEU A 309 -10.76 7.64 -8.08
CA LEU A 309 -11.83 7.08 -7.25
C LEU A 309 -12.54 8.12 -6.40
N LEU A 310 -11.81 8.88 -5.58
CA LEU A 310 -12.42 9.88 -4.70
C LEU A 310 -13.00 11.05 -5.50
N GLY A 311 -12.44 11.34 -6.68
CA GLY A 311 -12.96 12.33 -7.63
C GLY A 311 -14.37 12.05 -8.17
N LYS A 312 -14.90 10.83 -8.00
CA LYS A 312 -16.27 10.43 -8.43
C LYS A 312 -17.36 11.02 -7.54
N ILE A 313 -17.04 11.42 -6.30
CA ILE A 313 -18.01 12.09 -5.40
C ILE A 313 -17.37 13.38 -4.88
N ARG A 314 -17.95 14.52 -5.25
CA ARG A 314 -17.50 15.85 -4.84
C ARG A 314 -18.55 16.49 -3.96
N ILE A 315 -18.15 16.84 -2.74
CA ILE A 315 -18.97 17.63 -1.81
C ILE A 315 -18.49 19.09 -1.77
N GLU A 316 -19.44 20.02 -1.58
CA GLU A 316 -19.16 21.45 -1.43
C GLU A 316 -19.41 21.88 0.02
N THR A 317 -18.36 22.38 0.69
CA THR A 317 -18.44 22.97 2.02
C THR A 317 -17.22 23.88 2.25
N ALA A 318 -17.35 24.85 3.14
CA ALA A 318 -16.22 25.66 3.62
C ALA A 318 -15.51 25.01 4.84
N ASP A 319 -16.09 23.96 5.43
CA ASP A 319 -15.55 23.27 6.58
C ASP A 319 -14.57 22.16 6.16
N THR A 320 -13.29 22.36 6.45
CA THR A 320 -12.22 21.40 6.13
C THR A 320 -12.25 20.15 7.00
N ALA A 321 -12.88 20.16 8.19
CA ALA A 321 -13.08 18.95 8.98
C ALA A 321 -14.18 18.07 8.36
N VAL A 322 -15.24 18.67 7.80
CA VAL A 322 -16.25 17.93 7.02
C VAL A 322 -15.62 17.31 5.76
N LEU A 323 -14.76 18.05 5.04
CA LEU A 323 -14.00 17.48 3.91
C LEU A 323 -13.11 16.33 4.36
N LYS A 324 -12.35 16.49 5.46
CA LYS A 324 -11.45 15.48 5.99
C LYS A 324 -12.19 14.19 6.37
N ASN A 325 -13.26 14.32 7.14
CA ASN A 325 -14.09 13.19 7.57
C ASN A 325 -14.74 12.49 6.37
N PHE A 326 -15.24 13.23 5.38
CA PHE A 326 -15.90 12.66 4.20
C PHE A 326 -14.93 11.85 3.33
N TYR A 327 -13.81 12.44 2.90
CA TYR A 327 -12.88 11.74 2.00
C TYR A 327 -12.12 10.61 2.72
N THR A 328 -11.89 10.72 4.03
CA THR A 328 -11.33 9.62 4.82
C THR A 328 -12.32 8.48 5.03
N ALA A 329 -13.61 8.76 5.25
CA ALA A 329 -14.64 7.73 5.29
C ALA A 329 -14.82 7.03 3.93
N LEU A 330 -14.75 7.79 2.83
CA LEU A 330 -14.81 7.25 1.46
C LEU A 330 -13.56 6.43 1.10
N TYR A 331 -12.38 6.80 1.61
CA TYR A 331 -11.16 5.98 1.55
C TYR A 331 -11.38 4.64 2.25
N HIS A 332 -11.82 4.65 3.52
CA HIS A 332 -12.09 3.43 4.29
C HIS A 332 -13.17 2.53 3.66
N SER A 333 -14.23 3.10 3.06
CA SER A 333 -15.26 2.31 2.37
C SER A 333 -14.79 1.64 1.07
N HIS A 334 -13.55 1.91 0.64
CA HIS A 334 -12.89 1.29 -0.50
C HIS A 334 -11.64 0.47 -0.15
N ILE A 335 -11.36 0.22 1.14
CA ILE A 335 -10.32 -0.74 1.55
C ILE A 335 -10.84 -2.18 1.44
N ALA A 336 -12.10 -2.41 1.82
CA ALA A 336 -12.77 -3.69 1.77
C ALA A 336 -14.08 -3.62 0.94
N PRO A 337 -14.53 -4.73 0.31
CA PRO A 337 -13.86 -6.02 0.20
C PRO A 337 -12.61 -5.93 -0.68
N PHE A 338 -11.57 -6.71 -0.37
CA PHE A 338 -10.34 -6.75 -1.16
C PHE A 338 -10.38 -7.83 -2.24
N ASN A 339 -9.55 -7.63 -3.26
CA ASN A 339 -9.24 -8.58 -4.32
C ASN A 339 -8.60 -9.86 -3.75
N TYR A 340 -9.13 -11.02 -4.11
CA TYR A 340 -8.63 -12.33 -3.66
C TYR A 340 -8.40 -13.32 -4.84
N GLN A 341 -8.17 -12.78 -6.04
CA GLN A 341 -7.83 -13.55 -7.25
C GLN A 341 -6.48 -13.09 -7.83
N ASP A 342 -5.71 -14.00 -8.41
CA ASP A 342 -4.49 -13.71 -9.17
C ASP A 342 -4.78 -12.99 -10.50
N VAL A 343 -3.74 -12.51 -11.18
CA VAL A 343 -3.85 -11.80 -12.47
C VAL A 343 -4.37 -12.67 -13.62
N ASP A 344 -4.30 -14.00 -13.49
CA ASP A 344 -4.88 -14.97 -14.44
C ASP A 344 -6.32 -15.39 -14.10
N GLY A 345 -6.89 -14.88 -12.99
CA GLY A 345 -8.22 -15.22 -12.53
C GLY A 345 -8.30 -16.41 -11.56
N SER A 346 -7.19 -17.06 -11.24
CA SER A 346 -7.14 -18.11 -10.22
C SER A 346 -7.46 -17.53 -8.84
N PHE A 347 -8.31 -18.20 -8.06
CA PHE A 347 -8.59 -17.86 -6.66
C PHE A 347 -8.84 -19.17 -5.89
N ARG A 348 -8.68 -19.12 -4.57
CA ARG A 348 -8.89 -20.29 -3.71
C ARG A 348 -10.38 -20.46 -3.38
N GLY A 349 -10.92 -21.66 -3.61
CA GLY A 349 -12.33 -21.94 -3.35
C GLY A 349 -12.69 -22.03 -1.85
N MET A 350 -13.98 -21.90 -1.52
CA MET A 350 -14.50 -22.11 -0.14
C MET A 350 -14.39 -23.59 0.30
N ASP A 351 -14.36 -24.50 -0.66
CA ASP A 351 -14.01 -25.92 -0.51
C ASP A 351 -12.50 -26.17 -0.32
N LYS A 352 -11.68 -25.13 -0.53
CA LYS A 352 -10.20 -25.12 -0.52
C LYS A 352 -9.54 -25.83 -1.71
N ALA A 353 -10.28 -25.97 -2.82
CA ALA A 353 -9.71 -26.30 -4.13
C ALA A 353 -8.89 -25.14 -4.71
#